data_AF-A0A3C0S3B2-F1
#
_entry.id   AF-A0A3C0S3B2-F1
#
_cell.length_a   1.000
_cell.length_b   1.000
_cell.length_c   1.000
_cell.angle_alpha   90.00
_cell.angle_beta   90.00
_cell.angle_gamma   90.00
#
_symmetry.space_group_name_H-M   'P 1'
#
loop_
_entity.id
_entity.type
_entity.pdbx_description
1 polymer ?
#
loop_
_entity_poly.entity_id
_entity_poly.type
_entity_poly.pdbx_seq_one_letter_code
_entity_poly.pdbx_strand_id
1 'polypeptide(L)' 'MAKTGGGMNFYGSLPDNYKVTVNGNHPLIKRILSSSDEEGSKLAKQAFDLALLSRGLLSGADLTSFVKRSVEMI' A
#
# COMPACT_ATOMS: atom_id res chain seq x y z
N MET A 1 27.06 -5.62 -37.90
CA MET A 1 27.44 -5.61 -36.46
C MET A 1 26.23 -5.13 -35.67
N ALA A 2 25.67 -5.98 -34.83
CA ALA A 2 24.31 -5.87 -34.30
C ALA A 2 24.13 -4.78 -33.23
N LYS A 3 23.00 -4.05 -33.31
CA LYS A 3 22.43 -3.24 -32.22
C LYS A 3 21.93 -4.20 -31.11
N THR A 4 22.76 -4.47 -30.09
CA THR A 4 22.41 -5.37 -28.97
C THR A 4 22.40 -4.64 -27.61
N GLY A 5 21.92 -3.40 -27.56
CA GLY A 5 21.91 -2.58 -26.33
C GLY A 5 20.54 -2.40 -25.66
N GLY A 6 19.51 -3.15 -26.04
CA GLY A 6 18.11 -2.85 -25.70
C GLY A 6 17.44 -3.70 -24.62
N GLY A 7 18.19 -4.53 -23.88
CA GLY A 7 17.60 -5.53 -22.96
C GLY A 7 17.64 -5.19 -21.47
N MET A 8 18.55 -4.30 -21.02
CA MET A 8 18.81 -4.09 -19.59
C MET A 8 18.01 -2.94 -18.97
N ASN A 9 17.53 -1.99 -19.77
CA ASN A 9 16.72 -0.86 -19.27
C ASN A 9 15.26 -1.24 -18.97
N PHE A 10 14.84 -2.46 -19.31
CA PHE A 10 13.44 -2.90 -19.13
C PHE A 10 13.17 -3.51 -17.74
N TYR A 11 14.22 -3.81 -16.97
CA TYR A 11 14.11 -4.46 -15.65
C TYR A 11 14.20 -3.48 -14.46
N GLY A 12 14.43 -2.18 -14.69
CA GLY A 12 14.71 -1.21 -13.62
C GLY A 12 13.49 -0.72 -12.82
N SER A 13 12.27 -0.95 -13.30
CA SER A 13 11.05 -0.47 -12.62
C SER A 13 9.79 -1.22 -13.05
N LEU A 14 9.80 -2.55 -12.96
CA LEU A 14 8.54 -3.29 -13.10
C LEU A 14 7.67 -2.94 -11.87
N PRO A 15 6.45 -2.38 -12.04
CA PRO A 15 5.62 -2.00 -10.91
C PRO A 15 5.24 -3.21 -10.07
N ASP A 16 5.25 -3.06 -8.75
CA ASP A 16 4.71 -4.07 -7.87
C ASP A 16 3.19 -4.19 -8.07
N ASN A 17 2.72 -5.43 -8.23
CA ASN A 17 1.30 -5.72 -8.35
C ASN A 17 0.88 -6.62 -7.18
N TYR A 18 -0.11 -6.17 -6.41
CA TYR A 18 -0.60 -6.89 -5.24
C TYR A 18 -2.03 -7.38 -5.45
N LYS A 19 -2.30 -8.63 -5.07
CA LYS A 19 -3.67 -9.13 -4.93
C LYS A 19 -4.19 -8.77 -3.54
N VAL A 20 -5.14 -7.85 -3.49
CA VAL A 20 -5.74 -7.38 -2.23
C VAL A 20 -7.09 -8.06 -2.01
N THR A 21 -7.30 -8.61 -0.82
CA THR A 21 -8.58 -9.19 -0.41
C THR A 21 -9.15 -8.39 0.76
N VAL A 22 -10.43 -8.01 0.66
CA VAL A 22 -11.09 -7.18 1.67
C VAL A 22 -12.10 -8.00 2.47
N ASN A 23 -12.05 -7.90 3.80
CA ASN A 23 -13.09 -8.46 4.66
C ASN A 23 -14.25 -7.47 4.83
N GLY A 24 -15.28 -7.60 4.01
CA GLY A 24 -16.45 -6.72 4.03
C GLY A 24 -17.26 -6.73 5.33
N ASN A 25 -17.09 -7.77 6.17
CA ASN A 25 -17.82 -7.89 7.44
C ASN A 25 -17.15 -7.09 8.58
N HIS A 26 -15.93 -6.59 8.39
CA HIS A 26 -15.20 -5.89 9.44
C HIS A 26 -15.73 -4.45 9.65
N PRO A 27 -15.97 -3.98 10.89
CA PRO A 27 -16.48 -2.64 11.16
C PRO A 27 -15.67 -1.50 10.54
N LEU A 28 -14.35 -1.68 10.41
CA LEU A 28 -13.47 -0.71 9.73
C LEU A 28 -13.90 -0.43 8.29
N ILE A 29 -14.34 -1.44 7.53
CA ILE A 29 -14.75 -1.26 6.13
C ILE A 29 -16.04 -0.46 6.06
N LYS A 30 -16.99 -0.71 6.97
CA LYS A 30 -18.20 0.11 7.09
C LYS A 30 -17.85 1.57 7.40
N ARG A 31 -16.90 1.80 8.31
CA ARG A 31 -16.41 3.14 8.64
C ARG A 31 -15.80 3.84 7.43
N ILE A 32 -14.95 3.14 6.66
CA ILE A 32 -14.37 3.67 5.42
C ILE A 32 -15.47 4.08 4.43
N LEU A 33 -16.51 3.25 4.26
CA LEU A 33 -17.62 3.54 3.34
C LEU A 33 -18.54 4.67 3.80
N SER A 34 -18.58 4.96 5.10
CA SER A 34 -19.41 6.04 5.68
C SER A 34 -18.66 7.36 5.87
N SER A 35 -17.35 7.38 5.67
CA SER A 35 -16.50 8.58 5.74
C SER A 35 -16.54 9.39 4.44
N SER A 36 -16.07 10.64 4.48
CA SER A 36 -15.82 11.43 3.27
C SER A 36 -14.72 10.77 2.41
N ASP A 37 -14.63 11.12 1.12
CA ASP A 37 -13.62 10.56 0.22
C ASP A 37 -12.19 10.74 0.75
N GLU A 38 -11.90 11.90 1.34
CA GLU A 38 -10.59 12.21 1.91
C GLU A 38 -10.27 11.36 3.14
N GLU A 39 -11.20 11.24 4.08
CA GLU A 39 -11.03 10.43 5.29
C GLU A 39 -11.04 8.94 4.98
N GLY A 40 -11.93 8.50 4.11
CA GLY A 40 -12.03 7.13 3.63
C GLY A 40 -10.74 6.69 2.95
N SER A 41 -10.14 7.56 2.12
CA SER A 41 -8.84 7.30 1.49
C SER A 41 -7.71 7.16 2.52
N LYS A 42 -7.68 8.00 3.56
CA LYS A 42 -6.69 7.89 4.65
C LYS A 42 -6.84 6.57 5.42
N LEU A 43 -8.06 6.21 5.79
CA LEU A 43 -8.36 4.96 6.50
C LEU A 43 -8.07 3.72 5.64
N ALA A 44 -8.40 3.76 4.35
CA ALA A 44 -8.10 2.69 3.40
C ALA A 44 -6.59 2.50 3.21
N LYS A 45 -5.83 3.60 3.09
CA LYS A 45 -4.37 3.55 3.02
C LYS A 45 -3.77 2.94 4.28
N GLN A 46 -4.24 3.35 5.45
CA GLN A 46 -3.81 2.79 6.72
C GLN A 46 -4.09 1.27 6.81
N ALA A 47 -5.27 0.83 6.39
CA ALA A 47 -5.62 -0.60 6.38
C ALA A 47 -4.76 -1.40 5.40
N PHE A 48 -4.44 -0.82 4.24
CA PHE A 48 -3.57 -1.43 3.23
C PHE A 48 -2.13 -1.55 3.73
N ASP A 49 -1.57 -0.50 4.30
CA ASP A 49 -0.21 -0.53 4.88
C ASP A 49 -0.11 -1.55 6.02
N LEU A 50 -1.16 -1.67 6.85
CA LEU A 50 -1.24 -2.70 7.88
C LEU A 50 -1.22 -4.11 7.26
N ALA A 51 -1.92 -4.31 6.14
CA ALA A 51 -1.90 -5.59 5.43
C ALA A 51 -0.49 -5.90 4.88
N LEU A 52 0.20 -4.93 4.29
CA LEU A 52 1.59 -5.07 3.84
C LEU A 52 2.53 -5.40 5.01
N LEU A 53 2.39 -4.71 6.14
CA LEU A 53 3.17 -4.96 7.35
C LEU A 53 2.96 -6.39 7.87
N SER A 54 1.70 -6.84 7.94
CA SER A 54 1.35 -8.20 8.41
C SER A 54 1.95 -9.31 7.55
N ARG A 55 2.29 -9.00 6.29
CA ARG A 55 2.95 -9.90 5.33
C ARG A 55 4.46 -9.70 5.25
N GLY A 56 5.04 -8.78 6.02
CA GLY A 56 6.45 -8.43 5.96
C GLY A 56 6.85 -7.68 4.69
N LEU A 57 5.88 -7.13 3.95
CA LEU A 57 6.11 -6.42 2.67
C LEU A 57 6.30 -4.91 2.86
N LEU A 58 5.90 -4.35 4.01
CA LEU A 58 6.09 -2.94 4.32
C LEU A 58 7.49 -2.70 4.92
N SER A 59 8.34 -1.94 4.23
CA SER A 59 9.73 -1.73 4.65
C SER A 59 10.25 -0.31 4.38
N GLY A 60 11.41 0.02 4.94
CA GLY A 60 12.12 1.28 4.70
C GLY A 60 11.31 2.53 5.06
N ALA A 61 11.23 3.46 4.11
CA ALA A 61 10.55 4.74 4.30
C ALA A 61 9.04 4.59 4.49
N ASP A 62 8.41 3.60 3.86
CA ASP A 62 6.97 3.36 3.96
C ASP A 62 6.58 2.85 5.35
N LEU A 63 7.39 1.95 5.92
CA LEU A 63 7.23 1.49 7.30
C LEU A 63 7.31 2.66 8.29
N THR A 64 8.34 3.51 8.15
CA THR A 64 8.51 4.68 9.01
C THR A 64 7.31 5.62 8.91
N SER A 65 6.81 5.84 7.70
CA SER A 65 5.67 6.71 7.45
C SER A 65 4.37 6.14 8.03
N PHE A 66 4.18 4.83 7.94
CA PHE A 66 3.06 4.13 8.56
C PHE A 66 3.07 4.24 10.08
N VAL A 67 4.23 4.03 10.72
CA VAL A 67 4.36 4.13 12.18
C VAL A 67 4.02 5.55 12.65
N LYS A 68 4.56 6.58 11.98
CA LYS A 68 4.25 7.99 12.31
C LYS A 68 2.74 8.26 12.22
N ARG A 69 2.10 7.91 11.11
CA ARG A 69 0.64 8.07 10.95
C ARG A 69 -0.15 7.32 12.01
N SER A 70 0.27 6.10 12.33
CA SER A 70 -0.41 5.26 13.31
C SER A 70 -0.40 5.89 14.71
N VAL A 71 0.71 6.54 15.09
CA VAL A 71 0.83 7.24 16.37
C VAL A 71 0.02 8.55 16.38
N GLU A 72 -0.02 9.29 15.26
CA GLU A 72 -0.81 10.52 15.13
C GLU A 72 -2.33 10.30 15.19
N MET A 73 -2.79 9.07 14.96
CA MET A 73 -4.21 8.69 14.99
C MET A 73 -4.70 8.14 16.33
N ILE A 74 -3.80 7.98 17.31
CA ILE A 74 -4.13 7.63 18.70
C ILE A 74 -4.42 8.93 19.46
#